data_AF-A0A2C5YK12-F1
#
_entry.id   AF-A0A2C5YK12-F1
#
_cell.length_a   1.000
_cell.length_b   1.000
_cell.length_c   1.000
_cell.angle_alpha   90.00
_cell.angle_beta   90.00
_cell.angle_gamma   90.00
#
_symmetry.space_group_name_H-M   'P 1'
#
loop_
_entity.id
_entity.type
_entity.pdbx_description
1 polymer ?
#
loop_
_entity_poly.entity_id
_entity_poly.type
_entity_poly.pdbx_seq_one_letter_code
_entity_poly.pdbx_strand_id
1 'polypeptide(L)'
;MASRNVSKTLRAPLARQLASPRVQQRSYMACRNALRATAAVARPAVPAPVQKLQTRGLKTIDFAGVKEDVYERADWPQEKLLDYFKNDTLALIGYGSQGHGQGLNLRDNGLNVIIGVRKNGKSWKDAQQDGWVPGKNLFDRCRPVGDVARH
;
A
#
# COMPACT_ATOMS: atom_id res chain seq x y z
N MET A 1 -25.82 -47.69 -49.75
CA MET A 1 -24.53 -48.38 -49.93
C MET A 1 -23.39 -47.44 -49.56
N ALA A 2 -22.28 -48.01 -49.06
CA ALA A 2 -21.06 -47.39 -48.50
C ALA A 2 -21.14 -47.07 -46.99
N SER A 3 -20.62 -47.92 -46.08
CA SER A 3 -19.19 -48.21 -45.73
C SER A 3 -18.71 -47.23 -44.65
N ARG A 4 -18.20 -47.58 -43.46
CA ARG A 4 -17.45 -48.74 -42.94
C ARG A 4 -17.48 -48.75 -41.38
N ASN A 5 -17.29 -49.93 -40.80
CA ASN A 5 -17.09 -50.21 -39.37
C ASN A 5 -15.85 -49.54 -38.78
N VAL A 6 -15.90 -49.09 -37.51
CA VAL A 6 -14.72 -49.03 -36.62
C VAL A 6 -15.10 -49.34 -35.17
N SER A 7 -14.32 -50.23 -34.58
CA SER A 7 -14.45 -50.93 -33.31
C SER A 7 -14.22 -50.07 -32.06
N LYS A 8 -14.82 -50.49 -30.95
CA LYS A 8 -14.52 -50.07 -29.56
C LYS A 8 -13.12 -50.52 -29.14
N THR A 9 -12.29 -49.59 -28.62
CA THR A 9 -11.26 -49.90 -27.60
C THR A 9 -10.89 -48.67 -26.75
N LEU A 10 -11.20 -48.77 -25.45
CA LEU A 10 -10.38 -48.50 -24.26
C LEU A 10 -9.76 -47.09 -23.98
N ARG A 11 -10.36 -46.44 -22.96
CA ARG A 11 -9.76 -45.76 -21.78
C ARG A 11 -8.25 -45.43 -21.75
N ALA A 12 -7.92 -44.14 -21.60
CA ALA A 12 -7.00 -43.58 -20.58
C ALA A 12 -7.00 -42.02 -20.61
N PRO A 13 -6.97 -41.31 -19.46
CA PRO A 13 -6.83 -39.85 -19.45
C PRO A 13 -5.35 -39.43 -19.51
N LEU A 14 -5.03 -38.51 -20.42
CA LEU A 14 -3.73 -37.86 -20.56
C LEU A 14 -3.66 -36.72 -19.52
N ALA A 15 -3.16 -37.02 -18.32
CA ALA A 15 -2.88 -36.02 -17.30
C ALA A 15 -1.60 -35.27 -17.68
N ARG A 16 -1.76 -33.98 -18.00
CA ARG A 16 -0.68 -33.02 -18.23
C ARG A 16 0.07 -32.81 -16.91
N GLN A 17 1.30 -33.34 -16.83
CA GLN A 17 2.19 -33.20 -15.68
C GLN A 17 2.48 -31.72 -15.41
N LEU A 18 2.00 -31.21 -14.26
CA LEU A 18 2.44 -29.95 -13.68
C LEU A 18 3.72 -30.21 -12.89
N ALA A 19 4.85 -29.65 -13.33
CA ALA A 19 6.09 -29.68 -12.59
C ALA A 19 5.99 -28.79 -11.35
N SER A 20 6.17 -29.38 -10.16
CA SER A 20 6.35 -28.65 -8.90
C SER A 20 7.85 -28.43 -8.65
N PRO A 21 8.32 -27.27 -8.17
CA PRO A 21 9.72 -27.10 -7.81
C PRO A 21 10.06 -27.94 -6.57
N ARG A 22 11.22 -28.59 -6.66
CA ARG A 22 11.77 -29.54 -5.69
C ARG A 22 12.16 -28.81 -4.40
N VAL A 23 11.47 -29.11 -3.30
CA VAL A 23 11.85 -28.67 -1.95
C VAL A 23 13.17 -29.37 -1.59
N GLN A 24 14.26 -28.61 -1.48
CA GLN A 24 15.53 -29.12 -0.94
C GLN A 24 15.38 -29.35 0.57
N GLN A 25 15.21 -30.61 0.97
CA GLN A 25 15.41 -31.02 2.36
C GLN A 25 16.90 -30.87 2.69
N ARG A 26 17.26 -29.79 3.40
CA ARG A 26 18.59 -29.66 4.01
C ARG A 26 18.65 -30.59 5.21
N SER A 27 19.41 -31.66 5.07
CA SER A 27 19.75 -32.59 6.13
C SER A 27 20.49 -31.85 7.27
N TYR A 28 19.95 -31.93 8.49
CA TYR A 28 20.68 -31.58 9.70
C TYR A 28 21.68 -32.69 10.00
N MET A 29 22.88 -32.59 9.43
CA MET A 29 24.03 -33.39 9.89
C MET A 29 24.73 -32.63 11.01
N ALA A 30 24.62 -33.19 12.21
CA ALA A 30 25.30 -32.73 13.41
C ALA A 30 26.82 -32.92 13.28
N CYS A 31 27.58 -31.82 13.21
CA CYS A 31 29.01 -31.85 13.49
C CYS A 31 29.22 -31.50 14.97
N ARG A 32 29.21 -32.56 15.81
CA ARG A 32 29.84 -32.53 17.14
C ARG A 32 31.35 -32.67 16.97
N ASN A 33 32.08 -31.89 17.76
CA ASN A 33 33.53 -31.98 18.04
C ASN A 33 34.51 -31.31 17.07
N ALA A 34 34.82 -30.04 17.35
CA ALA A 34 36.18 -29.51 17.25
C ALA A 34 36.34 -28.28 18.18
N LEU A 35 36.32 -28.48 19.50
CA LEU A 35 36.90 -27.52 20.43
C LEU A 35 38.42 -27.67 20.39
N ARG A 36 39.09 -26.90 19.52
CA ARG A 36 40.51 -26.56 19.73
C ARG A 36 40.56 -25.17 20.33
N ALA A 37 40.92 -25.11 21.61
CA ALA A 37 41.20 -23.87 22.31
C ALA A 37 42.39 -23.17 21.64
N THR A 38 42.12 -22.11 20.89
CA THR A 38 43.12 -21.12 20.53
C THR A 38 42.94 -19.92 21.46
N ALA A 39 43.98 -19.59 22.20
CA ALA A 39 44.02 -18.50 23.16
C ALA A 39 43.46 -17.20 22.54
N ALA A 40 42.58 -16.54 23.30
CA ALA A 40 41.97 -15.28 22.92
C ALA A 40 43.03 -14.17 22.87
N VAL A 41 43.45 -13.78 21.67
CA VAL A 41 44.06 -12.47 21.44
C VAL A 41 42.92 -11.47 21.37
N ALA A 42 42.77 -10.66 22.42
CA ALA A 42 41.82 -9.57 22.46
C ALA A 42 42.13 -8.59 21.32
N ARG A 43 41.21 -8.48 20.36
CA ARG A 43 41.24 -7.41 19.35
C ARG A 43 40.69 -6.13 20.00
N PRO A 44 41.31 -4.96 19.78
CA PRO A 44 40.72 -3.71 20.26
C PRO A 44 39.37 -3.53 19.58
N ALA A 45 38.31 -3.44 20.38
CA ALA A 45 36.98 -3.16 19.90
C ALA A 45 36.95 -1.72 19.37
N VAL A 46 36.86 -1.56 18.05
CA VAL A 46 36.54 -0.28 17.45
C VAL A 46 35.11 0.06 17.89
N PRO A 47 34.85 1.20 18.55
CA PRO A 47 33.48 1.54 18.91
C PRO A 47 32.69 1.66 17.61
N ALA A 48 31.63 0.86 17.47
CA ALA A 48 30.68 1.02 16.38
C ALA A 48 30.19 2.48 16.41
N PRO A 49 30.11 3.19 15.27
CA PRO A 49 29.57 4.52 15.27
C PRO A 49 28.14 4.44 15.82
N VAL A 50 27.93 5.05 16.98
CA VAL A 50 26.59 5.28 17.51
C VAL A 50 25.87 6.04 16.43
N GLN A 51 24.97 5.38 15.71
CA GLN A 51 24.09 6.04 14.77
C GLN A 51 23.29 7.03 15.60
N LYS A 52 23.68 8.31 15.56
CA LYS A 52 22.92 9.40 16.18
C LYS A 52 21.53 9.27 15.59
N LEU A 53 20.57 8.85 16.42
CA LEU A 53 19.16 8.87 16.09
C LEU A 53 18.87 10.31 15.72
N GLN A 54 18.79 10.59 14.42
CA GLN A 54 18.58 11.93 13.89
C GLN A 54 17.32 12.46 14.58
N THR A 55 17.46 13.47 15.44
CA THR A 55 16.33 14.10 16.10
C THR A 55 15.42 14.63 15.00
N ARG A 56 14.20 14.11 15.01
CA ARG A 56 13.17 14.24 13.99
C ARG A 56 12.39 15.51 14.28
N GLY A 57 12.68 16.58 13.56
CA GLY A 57 12.11 17.92 13.75
C GLY A 57 12.48 18.80 12.57
N LEU A 58 11.72 19.89 12.38
CA LEU A 58 11.78 20.82 11.24
C LEU A 58 13.23 21.12 10.82
N LYS A 59 13.66 20.52 9.71
CA LYS A 59 14.98 20.72 9.13
C LYS A 59 14.81 21.51 7.86
N THR A 60 15.29 22.74 7.86
CA THR A 60 15.57 23.45 6.62
C THR A 60 16.74 22.73 5.97
N ILE A 61 16.46 21.86 4.99
CA ILE A 61 17.48 21.10 4.28
C ILE A 61 17.92 21.92 3.08
N ASP A 62 19.23 22.04 2.90
CA ASP A 62 19.81 22.72 1.75
C ASP A 62 20.05 21.69 0.63
N PHE A 63 19.26 21.79 -0.44
CA PHE A 63 19.46 21.02 -1.66
C PHE A 63 20.17 21.91 -2.69
N ALA A 64 21.49 21.75 -2.80
CA ALA A 64 22.32 22.42 -3.80
C ALA A 64 22.19 23.96 -3.84
N GLY A 65 22.01 24.60 -2.68
CA GLY A 65 21.92 26.05 -2.50
C GLY A 65 20.50 26.58 -2.27
N VAL A 66 19.48 25.71 -2.33
CA VAL A 66 18.08 26.06 -2.04
C VAL A 66 17.68 25.46 -0.70
N LYS A 67 17.32 26.35 0.24
CA LYS A 67 16.81 25.99 1.56
C LYS A 67 15.33 25.64 1.47
N GLU A 68 14.99 24.39 1.74
CA GLU A 68 13.62 23.90 1.77
C GLU A 68 13.19 23.56 3.19
N ASP A 69 11.98 24.00 3.58
CA ASP A 69 11.41 23.68 4.88
C ASP A 69 10.71 22.32 4.83
N VAL A 70 11.29 21.33 5.51
CA VAL A 70 10.74 19.97 5.59
C VAL A 70 9.99 19.80 6.90
N TYR A 71 8.66 19.66 6.80
CA TYR A 71 7.79 19.34 7.92
C TYR A 71 7.78 17.84 8.20
N GLU A 72 8.01 17.48 9.45
CA GLU A 72 7.90 16.09 9.88
C GLU A 72 6.51 15.79 10.43
N ARG A 73 6.17 14.50 10.51
CA ARG A 73 4.90 14.05 11.11
C ARG A 73 4.72 14.54 12.55
N ALA A 74 5.83 14.76 13.27
CA ALA A 74 5.79 15.27 14.65
C ALA A 74 5.28 16.72 14.74
N ASP A 75 5.48 17.53 13.70
CA ASP A 75 5.09 18.95 13.70
C ASP A 75 3.57 19.13 13.43
N TRP A 76 2.94 18.13 12.81
CA TRP A 76 1.53 18.08 12.44
C TRP A 76 0.85 16.79 12.93
N PRO A 77 0.52 16.71 14.23
CA PRO A 77 -0.26 15.59 14.74
C PRO A 77 -1.69 15.60 14.17
N GLN A 78 -2.31 14.42 14.14
CA GLN A 78 -3.66 14.22 13.59
C GLN A 78 -4.71 15.16 14.23
N GLU A 79 -4.62 15.39 15.54
CA GLU A 79 -5.55 16.26 16.28
C GLU A 79 -5.52 17.71 15.76
N LYS A 80 -4.32 18.22 15.45
CA LYS A 80 -4.15 19.56 14.90
C LYS A 80 -4.72 19.67 13.48
N LEU A 81 -4.60 18.61 12.68
CA LEU A 81 -5.19 18.56 11.34
C LEU A 81 -6.72 18.55 11.40
N LEU A 82 -7.28 17.75 12.31
CA LEU A 82 -8.73 17.70 12.52
C LEU A 82 -9.27 19.05 12.98
N ASP A 83 -8.59 19.72 13.92
CA ASP A 83 -9.02 21.05 14.38
C ASP A 83 -8.90 22.12 13.28
N TYR A 84 -7.87 22.02 12.43
CA TYR A 84 -7.66 22.94 11.33
C TYR A 84 -8.73 22.79 10.22
N PHE A 85 -9.08 21.56 9.87
CA PHE A 85 -10.01 21.25 8.77
C PHE A 85 -11.45 20.95 9.23
N LYS A 86 -11.78 21.14 10.52
CA LYS A 86 -13.12 20.80 11.06
C LYS A 86 -14.30 21.45 10.33
N ASN A 87 -14.09 22.65 9.79
CA ASN A 87 -15.13 23.43 9.11
C ASN A 87 -15.06 23.29 7.59
N ASP A 88 -14.03 22.62 7.07
CA ASP A 88 -13.77 22.52 5.64
C ASP A 88 -14.16 21.13 5.14
N THR A 89 -14.84 21.09 4.00
CA THR A 89 -15.13 19.85 3.29
C THR A 89 -14.19 19.73 2.10
N LEU A 90 -13.40 18.66 2.08
CA LEU A 90 -12.44 18.38 1.02
C LEU A 90 -13.13 17.67 -0.15
N ALA A 91 -13.14 18.33 -1.31
CA ALA A 91 -13.71 17.75 -2.52
C ALA A 91 -12.64 17.05 -3.37
N LEU A 92 -12.74 15.74 -3.45
CA LEU A 92 -11.90 14.91 -4.29
C LEU A 92 -12.57 14.72 -5.67
N ILE A 93 -12.01 15.36 -6.69
CA ILE A 93 -12.53 15.25 -8.06
C ILE A 93 -11.81 14.12 -8.80
N GLY A 94 -12.55 13.07 -9.12
CA GLY A 94 -12.00 11.88 -9.75
C GLY A 94 -11.62 10.80 -8.75
N TYR A 95 -11.93 9.56 -9.12
CA TYR A 95 -11.67 8.37 -8.29
C TYR A 95 -10.94 7.32 -9.12
N GLY A 96 -9.71 7.68 -9.51
CA GLY A 96 -8.73 6.77 -10.11
C GLY A 96 -7.77 6.23 -9.04
N SER A 97 -6.57 5.79 -9.42
CA SER A 97 -5.58 5.24 -8.48
C SER A 97 -5.18 6.22 -7.37
N GLN A 98 -4.87 7.46 -7.72
CA GLN A 98 -4.49 8.50 -6.76
C GLN A 98 -5.69 8.93 -5.90
N GLY A 99 -6.84 9.19 -6.53
CA GLY A 99 -8.05 9.63 -5.83
C GLY A 99 -8.60 8.57 -4.87
N HIS A 100 -8.54 7.30 -5.24
CA HIS A 100 -8.94 6.19 -4.38
C HIS A 100 -8.08 6.11 -3.12
N GLY A 101 -6.75 6.06 -3.26
CA GLY A 101 -5.85 5.99 -2.11
C GLY A 101 -5.92 7.24 -1.23
N GLN A 102 -5.93 8.43 -1.82
CA GLN A 102 -6.03 9.68 -1.06
C GLN A 102 -7.39 9.82 -0.35
N GLY A 103 -8.49 9.52 -1.05
CA GLY A 103 -9.83 9.63 -0.49
C GLY A 103 -10.05 8.70 0.70
N LEU A 104 -9.59 7.46 0.62
CA LEU A 104 -9.66 6.50 1.72
C LEU A 104 -8.79 6.95 2.90
N ASN A 105 -7.54 7.34 2.65
CA ASN A 105 -6.66 7.81 3.72
C ASN A 105 -7.23 9.03 4.44
N LEU A 106 -7.79 10.01 3.72
CA LEU A 106 -8.38 11.20 4.33
C LEU A 106 -9.61 10.86 5.17
N ARG A 107 -10.48 9.98 4.66
CA ARG A 107 -11.66 9.49 5.39
C ARG A 107 -11.26 8.77 6.67
N ASP A 108 -10.26 7.89 6.59
CA ASP A 108 -9.80 7.09 7.72
C ASP A 108 -9.07 7.95 8.77
N ASN A 109 -8.52 9.11 8.35
CA ASN A 109 -7.99 10.12 9.28
C ASN A 109 -9.08 10.98 9.95
N GLY A 110 -10.36 10.80 9.60
CA GLY A 110 -11.50 11.52 10.18
C GLY A 110 -11.81 12.86 9.52
N LEU A 111 -11.29 13.12 8.32
CA LEU A 111 -11.57 14.35 7.58
C LEU A 111 -12.86 14.23 6.76
N ASN A 112 -13.57 15.35 6.61
CA ASN A 112 -14.77 15.43 5.80
C ASN A 112 -14.39 15.46 4.32
N VAL A 113 -14.63 14.35 3.61
CA VAL A 113 -14.30 14.21 2.20
C VAL A 113 -15.56 13.91 1.40
N ILE A 114 -15.70 14.59 0.26
CA ILE A 114 -16.74 14.32 -0.74
C ILE A 114 -16.08 13.97 -2.07
N ILE A 115 -16.66 13.02 -2.80
CA ILE A 115 -16.14 12.58 -4.09
C ILE A 115 -17.01 13.12 -5.22
N GLY A 116 -16.39 13.79 -6.17
CA GLY A 116 -17.00 14.23 -7.43
C GLY A 116 -16.56 13.35 -8.60
N VAL A 117 -17.41 12.45 -9.08
CA VAL A 117 -17.14 11.61 -10.27
C VAL A 117 -18.32 11.61 -11.25
N ARG A 118 -18.04 11.28 -12.52
CA ARG A 118 -19.10 11.20 -13.54
C ARG A 118 -20.07 10.07 -13.19
N LYS A 119 -21.38 10.39 -13.14
CA LYS A 119 -22.43 9.40 -12.92
C LYS A 119 -22.33 8.24 -13.91
N ASN A 120 -22.66 7.04 -13.43
CA ASN A 120 -22.71 5.78 -14.20
C ASN A 120 -21.38 5.33 -14.85
N GLY A 121 -20.24 5.91 -14.46
CA GLY A 121 -18.91 5.46 -14.89
C GLY A 121 -18.36 4.29 -14.06
N LYS A 122 -17.21 3.73 -14.48
CA LYS A 122 -16.49 2.72 -13.70
C LYS A 122 -16.12 3.25 -12.30
N SER A 123 -15.52 4.44 -12.23
CA SER A 123 -15.14 5.08 -10.97
C SER A 123 -16.31 5.33 -10.02
N TRP A 124 -17.53 5.52 -10.54
CA TRP A 124 -18.73 5.67 -9.72
C TRP A 124 -19.12 4.34 -9.05
N LYS A 125 -18.94 3.21 -9.75
CA LYS A 125 -19.15 1.88 -9.16
C LYS A 125 -18.06 1.55 -8.14
N ASP A 126 -16.81 1.83 -8.48
CA ASP A 126 -15.66 1.62 -7.58
C ASP A 126 -15.86 2.42 -6.27
N ALA A 127 -16.25 3.70 -6.35
CA ALA A 127 -16.53 4.50 -5.17
C ALA A 127 -17.69 3.93 -4.32
N GLN A 128 -18.77 3.47 -4.94
CA GLN A 128 -19.85 2.83 -4.17
C GLN A 128 -19.40 1.54 -3.48
N GLN A 129 -18.52 0.76 -4.11
CA GLN A 129 -17.95 -0.46 -3.51
C GLN A 129 -17.10 -0.15 -2.27
N ASP A 130 -16.39 0.98 -2.28
CA ASP A 130 -15.56 1.42 -1.16
C ASP A 130 -16.36 2.10 -0.01
N GLY A 131 -17.69 2.16 -0.13
CA GLY A 131 -18.59 2.70 0.88
C GLY A 131 -18.95 4.17 0.71
N TRP A 132 -18.68 4.77 -0.45
CA TRP A 132 -19.16 6.13 -0.76
C TRP A 132 -20.63 6.10 -1.17
N VAL A 133 -21.47 6.87 -0.46
CA VAL A 133 -22.92 6.90 -0.58
C VAL A 133 -23.37 8.07 -1.47
N PRO A 134 -24.08 7.78 -2.58
CA PRO A 134 -24.67 8.81 -3.45
C PRO A 134 -25.52 9.82 -2.65
N GLY A 135 -25.28 11.12 -2.88
CA GLY A 135 -26.05 12.21 -2.28
C GLY A 135 -25.62 12.61 -0.87
N LYS A 136 -24.75 11.84 -0.20
CA LYS A 136 -24.11 12.22 1.07
C LYS A 136 -22.66 12.63 0.88
N ASN A 137 -21.84 11.72 0.36
CA ASN A 137 -20.41 11.92 0.13
C ASN A 137 -19.96 11.51 -1.28
N LEU A 138 -20.88 11.11 -2.15
CA LEU A 138 -20.64 10.85 -3.57
C LEU A 138 -21.57 11.69 -4.44
N PHE A 139 -20.98 12.54 -5.27
CA PHE A 139 -21.67 13.52 -6.11
C PHE A 139 -21.18 13.49 -7.55
N ASP A 140 -21.99 14.07 -8.42
CA ASP A 140 -21.61 14.27 -9.81
C ASP A 140 -20.56 15.38 -9.90
N ARG A 141 -19.52 15.17 -10.70
CA ARG A 141 -18.50 16.18 -10.99
C ARG A 141 -19.09 17.47 -11.57
N CYS A 142 -20.24 17.39 -12.25
CA CYS A 142 -20.90 18.57 -12.82
C CYS A 142 -21.57 19.46 -11.77
N ARG A 143 -21.75 18.99 -10.53
CA ARG A 143 -22.33 19.79 -9.45
C ARG A 143 -21.28 20.74 -8.87
N PRO A 144 -21.61 22.02 -8.62
CA PRO A 144 -20.69 22.94 -7.94
C PRO A 144 -20.30 22.41 -6.55
N VAL A 145 -19.00 22.37 -6.28
CA VAL A 145 -18.45 21.89 -5.00
C VAL A 145 -18.91 22.77 -3.83
N GLY A 146 -19.03 24.08 -4.05
CA GLY A 146 -19.44 25.05 -3.03
C GLY A 146 -20.87 24.85 -2.51
N ASP A 147 -21.73 24.16 -3.26
CA ASP A 147 -23.11 23.86 -2.83
C ASP A 147 -23.17 22.61 -1.94
N VAL A 148 -22.12 21.79 -1.97
CA VAL A 148 -22.05 20.50 -1.26
C VAL A 148 -21.31 20.67 0.07
N ALA A 149 -20.33 21.56 0.13
CA ALA A 149 -19.51 21.81 1.31
C ALA A 149 -20.16 22.71 2.39
N ARG A 150 -21.39 23.19 2.18
CA ARG A 150 -22.09 24.13 3.09
C ARG A 150 -23.06 23.48 4.08
N HIS A 151 -23.06 22.15 4.19
CA HIS A 151 -23.92 21.39 5.09
C HIS A 151 -23.10 20.41 5.90
#